data_AF-A0A519UVP0-F1
#
_entry.id   AF-A0A519UVP0-F1
#
_cell.length_a   1.000
_cell.length_b   1.000
_cell.length_c   1.000
_cell.angle_alpha   90.00
_cell.angle_beta   90.00
_cell.angle_gamma   90.00
#
_symmetry.space_group_name_H-M   'P 1'
#
loop_
_entity.id
_entity.type
_entity.pdbx_description
1 polymer ?
#
loop_
_entity_poly.entity_id
_entity_poly.type
_entity_poly.pdbx_seq_one_letter_code
_entity_poly.pdbx_strand_id
1 'polypeptide(L)'
;MKKFPGKPYPLGANWDGKGVNFALYANHATKVALCLFDIDGNETHTITIAERTRQIWHIYIPDLTPGQRYGYRVFGPFKPEEGCRYNPNKLLIDPYAKAIDGDIIWSEALYGYNFGEEDLSYNKSDSAPFIPKGLVVDANYDWEGVEAPHVPYHQSIIYEAHVKGLTATNPALPEEFRGTYAGIA
;
A
#
# COMPACT_ATOMS: atom_id res chain seq x y z
N MET A 1 0.66 -20.72 -9.58
CA MET A 1 0.75 -20.41 -8.14
C MET A 1 -0.46 -20.99 -7.41
N LYS A 2 -0.25 -21.65 -6.27
CA LYS A 2 -1.35 -22.17 -5.43
C LYS A 2 -2.07 -21.00 -4.75
N LYS A 3 -3.39 -21.10 -4.56
CA LYS A 3 -4.19 -20.08 -3.87
C LYS A 3 -5.27 -20.73 -3.03
N PHE A 4 -5.60 -20.10 -1.91
CA PHE A 4 -6.63 -20.53 -0.98
C PHE A 4 -7.61 -19.39 -0.71
N PRO A 5 -8.79 -19.68 -0.13
CA PRO A 5 -9.79 -18.65 0.12
C PRO A 5 -9.29 -17.48 0.97
N GLY A 6 -8.39 -17.73 1.92
CA GLY A 6 -7.97 -16.72 2.89
C GLY A 6 -9.09 -16.32 3.84
N LYS A 7 -8.93 -15.16 4.48
CA LYS A 7 -9.85 -14.61 5.48
C LYS A 7 -10.15 -13.15 5.17
N PRO A 8 -11.38 -12.67 5.43
CA PRO A 8 -11.73 -11.26 5.24
C PRO A 8 -11.07 -10.31 6.25
N TYR A 9 -10.47 -10.83 7.32
CA TYR A 9 -9.80 -10.03 8.34
C TYR A 9 -8.50 -10.67 8.80
N PRO A 10 -7.52 -9.86 9.23
CA PRO A 10 -7.50 -8.38 9.17
C PRO A 10 -7.39 -7.86 7.73
N LEU A 11 -7.71 -6.57 7.52
CA LEU A 11 -7.57 -5.92 6.21
C LEU A 11 -6.09 -5.71 5.83
N GLY A 12 -5.85 -5.55 4.54
CA GLY A 12 -4.52 -5.42 3.95
C GLY A 12 -3.80 -6.76 3.75
N ALA A 13 -2.51 -6.67 3.46
CA ALA A 13 -1.61 -7.82 3.37
C ALA A 13 -1.02 -8.18 4.74
N ASN A 14 -1.17 -9.45 5.14
CA ASN A 14 -0.73 -9.95 6.44
C ASN A 14 0.01 -11.28 6.25
N TRP A 15 1.30 -11.28 6.61
CA TRP A 15 2.16 -12.46 6.58
C TRP A 15 2.04 -13.24 7.89
N ASP A 16 1.94 -14.57 7.80
CA ASP A 16 1.72 -15.46 8.95
C ASP A 16 2.84 -16.48 9.18
N GLY A 17 4.00 -16.28 8.54
CA GLY A 17 5.11 -17.24 8.57
C GLY A 17 5.06 -18.28 7.45
N LYS A 18 3.91 -18.49 6.80
CA LYS A 18 3.71 -19.53 5.76
C LYS A 18 3.21 -18.98 4.44
N GLY A 19 2.71 -17.75 4.43
CA GLY A 19 2.19 -17.08 3.25
C GLY A 19 1.57 -15.74 3.61
N VAL A 20 0.84 -15.16 2.67
CA VAL A 20 0.23 -13.84 2.84
C VAL A 20 -1.27 -13.92 2.60
N ASN A 21 -2.04 -13.45 3.59
CA ASN A 21 -3.46 -13.18 3.46
C ASN A 21 -3.66 -11.74 2.98
N PHE A 22 -4.34 -11.57 1.84
CA PHE A 22 -4.76 -10.28 1.32
C PHE A 22 -6.26 -10.10 1.56
N ALA A 23 -6.66 -8.95 2.08
CA ALA A 23 -8.07 -8.59 2.26
C ALA A 23 -8.31 -7.12 1.92
N LEU A 24 -9.19 -6.86 0.94
CA LEU A 24 -9.51 -5.53 0.43
C LEU A 24 -11.00 -5.26 0.52
N TYR A 25 -11.38 -4.17 1.19
CA TYR A 25 -12.75 -3.66 1.12
C TYR A 25 -13.00 -3.03 -0.25
N ALA A 26 -13.99 -3.54 -0.99
CA ALA A 26 -14.43 -2.96 -2.25
C ALA A 26 -15.90 -3.31 -2.53
N ASN A 27 -16.81 -2.48 -2.01
CA ASN A 27 -18.26 -2.74 -2.04
C ASN A 27 -18.85 -2.78 -3.47
N HIS A 28 -18.63 -1.73 -4.27
CA HIS A 28 -19.21 -1.59 -5.61
C HIS A 28 -18.33 -2.18 -6.73
N ALA A 29 -17.23 -2.85 -6.37
CA ALA A 29 -16.39 -3.53 -7.35
C ALA A 29 -17.12 -4.76 -7.91
N THR A 30 -17.00 -4.96 -9.22
CA THR A 30 -17.49 -6.15 -9.91
C THR A 30 -16.42 -7.25 -9.97
N LYS A 31 -15.14 -6.89 -9.89
CA LYS A 31 -14.01 -7.80 -9.81
C LYS A 31 -12.82 -7.08 -9.17
N VAL A 32 -12.00 -7.83 -8.41
CA VAL A 32 -10.72 -7.37 -7.89
C VAL A 32 -9.63 -8.32 -8.37
N ALA A 33 -8.53 -7.75 -8.85
CA ALA A 33 -7.32 -8.51 -9.17
C ALA A 33 -6.15 -8.02 -8.30
N LEU A 34 -5.43 -8.98 -7.71
CA LEU A 34 -4.17 -8.77 -7.02
C LEU A 34 -3.03 -8.88 -8.04
N CYS A 35 -2.22 -7.85 -8.15
CA CYS A 35 -1.05 -7.80 -9.02
C CYS A 35 0.21 -7.98 -8.16
N LEU A 36 1.08 -8.93 -8.51
CA LEU A 36 2.37 -9.18 -7.83
C LEU A 36 3.52 -8.74 -8.73
N PHE A 37 4.54 -8.15 -8.14
CA PHE A 37 5.70 -7.60 -8.84
C PHE A 37 7.00 -8.22 -8.34
N ASP A 38 7.99 -8.34 -9.22
CA ASP A 38 9.35 -8.76 -8.86
C ASP A 38 10.19 -7.59 -8.31
N ILE A 39 11.50 -7.82 -8.14
CA ILE A 39 12.45 -6.81 -7.66
C ILE A 39 12.73 -5.71 -8.67
N ASP A 40 12.62 -6.02 -9.97
CA ASP A 40 12.85 -5.10 -11.08
C ASP A 40 11.60 -4.27 -11.41
N GLY A 41 10.49 -4.54 -10.74
CA GLY A 41 9.22 -3.83 -10.90
C GLY A 41 8.32 -4.37 -12.00
N ASN A 42 8.63 -5.55 -12.57
CA ASN A 42 7.78 -6.18 -13.57
C ASN A 42 6.57 -6.85 -12.91
N GLU A 43 5.40 -6.70 -13.53
CA GLU A 43 4.20 -7.43 -13.11
C GLU A 43 4.37 -8.91 -13.47
N THR A 44 4.57 -9.77 -12.47
CA THR A 44 4.79 -11.21 -12.68
C THR A 44 3.48 -12.00 -12.70
N HIS A 45 2.48 -11.55 -11.94
CA HIS A 45 1.20 -12.22 -11.81
C HIS A 45 0.06 -11.21 -11.63
N THR A 46 -1.05 -11.46 -12.33
CA THR A 46 -2.33 -10.82 -12.07
C THR A 46 -3.37 -11.87 -11.72
N ILE A 47 -3.81 -11.87 -10.46
CA ILE A 47 -4.61 -12.93 -9.85
C ILE A 47 -6.00 -12.37 -9.55
N THR A 48 -7.03 -12.87 -10.23
CA THR A 48 -8.41 -12.54 -9.88
C THR A 48 -8.76 -13.15 -8.52
N ILE A 49 -9.24 -12.28 -7.62
CA ILE A 49 -9.75 -12.68 -6.30
C ILE A 49 -11.18 -13.17 -6.47
N ALA A 50 -11.41 -14.44 -6.16
CA ALA A 50 -12.72 -15.07 -6.29
C ALA A 50 -13.57 -14.94 -5.02
N GLU A 51 -12.92 -14.98 -3.86
CA GLU A 51 -13.64 -15.01 -2.59
C GLU A 51 -14.02 -13.61 -2.14
N ARG A 52 -15.27 -13.49 -1.68
CA ARG A 52 -15.82 -12.25 -1.15
C ARG A 52 -16.75 -12.56 0.01
N THR A 53 -16.39 -12.09 1.20
CA THR A 53 -17.27 -12.09 2.37
C THR A 53 -17.84 -10.69 2.56
N ARG A 54 -19.15 -10.53 2.34
CA ARG A 54 -19.83 -9.22 2.32
C ARG A 54 -19.18 -8.25 1.33
N GLN A 55 -18.55 -7.17 1.79
CA GLN A 55 -17.89 -6.16 0.95
C GLN A 55 -16.37 -6.36 0.85
N ILE A 56 -15.83 -7.43 1.42
CA ILE A 56 -14.39 -7.67 1.51
C ILE A 56 -13.99 -8.81 0.59
N TRP A 57 -13.10 -8.51 -0.33
CA TRP A 57 -12.45 -9.46 -1.24
C TRP A 57 -11.20 -10.00 -0.56
N HIS A 58 -11.00 -11.30 -0.58
CA HIS A 58 -9.86 -11.90 0.12
C HIS A 58 -9.28 -13.10 -0.61
N ILE A 59 -7.99 -13.32 -0.41
CA ILE A 59 -7.24 -14.44 -0.98
C ILE A 59 -6.03 -14.73 -0.09
N TYR A 60 -5.66 -16.00 0.03
CA TYR A 60 -4.41 -16.39 0.67
C TYR A 60 -3.48 -17.04 -0.34
N ILE A 61 -2.25 -16.55 -0.38
CA ILE A 61 -1.20 -17.08 -1.23
C ILE A 61 -0.11 -17.69 -0.33
N PRO A 62 0.09 -19.02 -0.37
CA PRO A 62 1.17 -19.66 0.37
C PRO A 62 2.53 -19.25 -0.20
N ASP A 63 3.56 -19.36 0.62
CA ASP A 63 4.98 -19.20 0.27
C ASP A 63 5.39 -17.78 -0.14
N LEU A 64 4.48 -16.81 -0.17
CA LEU A 64 4.84 -15.39 -0.24
C LEU A 64 5.48 -14.95 1.08
N THR A 65 6.55 -14.17 0.96
CA THR A 65 7.34 -13.66 2.08
C THR A 65 7.27 -12.13 2.19
N PRO A 66 7.67 -11.57 3.34
CA PRO A 66 7.96 -10.13 3.43
C PRO A 66 8.92 -9.69 2.32
N GLY A 67 8.74 -8.45 1.84
CA GLY A 67 9.41 -7.91 0.66
C GLY A 67 8.65 -8.10 -0.66
N GLN A 68 7.58 -8.90 -0.68
CA GLN A 68 6.73 -9.03 -1.87
C GLN A 68 6.04 -7.70 -2.20
N ARG A 69 6.25 -7.19 -3.41
CA ARG A 69 5.56 -6.02 -3.96
C ARG A 69 4.22 -6.40 -4.54
N TYR A 70 3.19 -5.58 -4.29
CA TYR A 70 1.86 -5.83 -4.80
C TYR A 70 1.05 -4.54 -5.04
N GLY A 71 -0.05 -4.68 -5.77
CA GLY A 71 -1.08 -3.66 -5.93
C GLY A 71 -2.39 -4.30 -6.36
N TYR A 72 -3.43 -3.50 -6.56
CA TYR A 72 -4.73 -3.99 -7.02
C TYR A 72 -5.19 -3.33 -8.30
N ARG A 73 -5.87 -4.10 -9.15
CA ARG A 73 -6.74 -3.58 -10.20
C ARG A 73 -8.18 -3.84 -9.84
N VAL A 74 -8.96 -2.79 -9.72
CA VAL A 74 -10.37 -2.87 -9.30
C VAL A 74 -11.28 -2.53 -10.46
N PHE A 75 -12.18 -3.45 -10.78
CA PHE A 75 -13.13 -3.34 -11.88
C PHE A 75 -14.50 -2.94 -11.33
N GLY A 76 -15.24 -2.19 -12.12
CA GLY A 76 -16.58 -1.74 -11.80
C GLY A 76 -17.10 -0.81 -12.89
N PRO A 77 -18.30 -0.23 -12.71
CA PRO A 77 -18.86 0.72 -13.65
C PRO A 77 -18.04 2.01 -13.68
N PHE A 78 -17.79 2.53 -14.88
CA PHE A 78 -17.32 3.89 -15.09
C PHE A 78 -18.51 4.74 -15.52
N LYS A 79 -19.06 5.48 -14.56
CA LYS A 79 -20.14 6.46 -14.72
C LYS A 79 -19.79 7.68 -13.87
N PRO A 80 -18.88 8.54 -14.34
CA PRO A 80 -18.34 9.64 -13.53
C PRO A 80 -19.44 10.58 -13.00
N GLU A 81 -20.59 10.65 -13.68
CA GLU A 81 -21.70 11.56 -13.40
C GLU A 81 -22.51 11.08 -12.19
N GLU A 82 -22.45 9.78 -11.93
CA GLU A 82 -22.99 9.11 -10.75
C GLU A 82 -21.90 8.89 -9.68
N GLY A 83 -20.70 9.45 -9.87
CA GLY A 83 -19.54 9.29 -8.98
C GLY A 83 -18.80 7.94 -9.11
N CYS A 84 -19.22 7.05 -10.03
CA CYS A 84 -18.58 5.75 -10.23
C CYS A 84 -17.35 5.88 -11.14
N ARG A 85 -16.14 5.75 -10.59
CA ARG A 85 -14.88 6.01 -11.32
C ARG A 85 -13.94 4.80 -11.37
N TYR A 86 -14.49 3.59 -11.51
CA TYR A 86 -13.68 2.38 -11.63
C TYR A 86 -12.88 2.39 -12.94
N ASN A 87 -11.56 2.21 -12.85
CA ASN A 87 -10.68 2.09 -14.01
C ASN A 87 -9.57 1.06 -13.71
N PRO A 88 -9.70 -0.21 -14.16
CA PRO A 88 -8.71 -1.25 -13.91
C PRO A 88 -7.36 -1.03 -14.61
N ASN A 89 -7.24 -0.05 -15.52
CA ASN A 89 -5.94 0.32 -16.10
C ASN A 89 -5.06 1.06 -15.06
N LYS A 90 -5.67 1.56 -13.98
CA LYS A 90 -4.95 2.20 -12.88
C LYS A 90 -4.66 1.15 -11.82
N LEU A 91 -3.37 0.88 -11.61
CA LEU A 91 -2.91 0.09 -10.49
C LEU A 91 -3.07 0.92 -9.20
N LEU A 92 -3.75 0.34 -8.22
CA LEU A 92 -4.08 0.99 -6.95
C LEU A 92 -3.19 0.45 -5.84
N ILE A 93 -2.81 1.35 -4.93
CA ILE A 93 -2.14 1.02 -3.68
C ILE A 93 -3.18 0.44 -2.71
N ASP A 94 -2.79 -0.57 -1.93
CA ASP A 94 -3.64 -1.07 -0.84
C ASP A 94 -3.84 0.04 0.20
N PRO A 95 -5.08 0.45 0.51
CA PRO A 95 -5.33 1.45 1.56
C PRO A 95 -4.89 0.99 2.96
N TYR A 96 -4.60 -0.30 3.14
CA TYR A 96 -4.08 -0.91 4.36
C TYR A 96 -2.61 -1.36 4.22
N ALA A 97 -1.88 -0.88 3.19
CA ALA A 97 -0.45 -1.13 3.06
C ALA A 97 0.29 -0.61 4.31
N LYS A 98 1.11 -1.48 4.92
CA LYS A 98 1.95 -1.12 6.07
C LYS A 98 3.29 -0.50 5.66
N ALA A 99 3.68 -0.70 4.40
CA ALA A 99 4.80 -0.05 3.75
C ALA A 99 4.50 0.14 2.26
N ILE A 100 5.04 1.22 1.70
CA ILE A 100 4.94 1.57 0.28
C ILE A 100 6.38 1.64 -0.24
N ASP A 101 6.63 1.01 -1.38
CA ASP A 101 7.95 0.99 -2.02
C ASP A 101 7.94 1.78 -3.33
N GLY A 102 8.93 2.69 -3.43
CA GLY A 102 9.11 3.63 -4.53
C GLY A 102 8.40 4.97 -4.34
N ASP A 103 8.70 5.89 -5.25
CA ASP A 103 8.05 7.19 -5.37
C ASP A 103 7.05 7.23 -6.53
N ILE A 104 6.22 8.27 -6.56
CA ILE A 104 5.35 8.55 -7.70
C ILE A 104 6.20 9.12 -8.85
N ILE A 105 6.17 8.47 -10.00
CA ILE A 105 6.72 9.00 -11.25
C ILE A 105 5.57 9.69 -12.00
N TRP A 106 5.53 11.03 -11.95
CA TRP A 106 4.42 11.79 -12.53
C TRP A 106 4.24 11.51 -14.02
N SER A 107 3.04 11.07 -14.39
CA SER A 107 2.64 10.71 -15.74
C SER A 107 1.12 10.86 -15.88
N GLU A 108 0.64 11.25 -17.06
CA GLU A 108 -0.80 11.26 -17.38
C GLU A 108 -1.43 9.87 -17.16
N ALA A 109 -0.66 8.79 -17.32
CA ALA A 109 -1.14 7.43 -17.10
C ALA A 109 -1.67 7.19 -15.66
N LEU A 110 -1.27 8.01 -14.68
CA LEU A 110 -1.78 7.95 -13.31
C LEU A 110 -3.23 8.44 -13.19
N TYR A 111 -3.74 9.17 -14.17
CA TYR A 111 -5.06 9.77 -14.14
C TYR A 111 -6.09 8.87 -14.83
N GLY A 112 -7.30 8.79 -14.24
CA GLY A 112 -8.42 8.00 -14.76
C GLY A 112 -9.03 8.55 -16.06
N TYR A 113 -8.69 9.79 -16.42
CA TYR A 113 -9.21 10.59 -17.51
C TYR A 113 -8.05 11.16 -18.36
N ASN A 114 -8.32 11.62 -19.58
CA ASN A 114 -7.29 12.14 -20.49
C ASN A 114 -7.06 13.64 -20.25
N PHE A 115 -5.81 14.08 -20.34
CA PHE A 115 -5.48 15.50 -20.22
C PHE A 115 -6.03 16.30 -21.41
N GLY A 116 -6.55 17.49 -21.13
CA GLY A 116 -7.21 18.33 -22.13
C GLY A 116 -8.68 17.96 -22.39
N GLU A 117 -9.16 16.86 -21.82
CA GLU A 117 -10.57 16.48 -21.79
C GLU A 117 -11.16 16.74 -20.38
N GLU A 118 -12.49 16.73 -20.27
CA GLU A 118 -13.14 16.72 -18.96
C GLU A 118 -12.84 15.41 -18.21
N ASP A 119 -13.02 15.42 -16.89
CA ASP A 119 -12.79 14.25 -16.03
C ASP A 119 -13.87 13.15 -16.18
N LEU A 120 -14.73 13.31 -17.18
CA LEU A 120 -15.70 12.35 -17.68
C LEU A 120 -15.08 11.36 -18.68
N SER A 121 -13.90 11.68 -19.22
CA SER A 121 -13.18 10.82 -20.15
C SER A 121 -12.56 9.60 -19.46
N TYR A 122 -12.26 8.56 -20.25
CA TYR A 122 -11.73 7.29 -19.74
C TYR A 122 -10.34 6.99 -20.32
N ASN A 123 -9.31 7.22 -19.51
CA ASN A 123 -7.93 6.97 -19.89
C ASN A 123 -7.57 5.48 -19.72
N LYS A 124 -7.08 4.87 -20.81
CA LYS A 124 -6.77 3.42 -20.88
C LYS A 124 -5.29 3.09 -20.64
N SER A 125 -4.43 4.10 -20.44
CA SER A 125 -3.00 3.89 -20.22
C SER A 125 -2.77 3.17 -18.89
N ASP A 126 -1.84 2.21 -18.89
CA ASP A 126 -1.47 1.49 -17.69
C ASP A 126 -0.62 2.36 -16.75
N SER A 127 -1.04 2.46 -15.49
CA SER A 127 -0.35 3.26 -14.48
C SER A 127 0.71 2.48 -13.70
N ALA A 128 0.79 1.15 -13.88
CA ALA A 128 1.66 0.28 -13.08
C ALA A 128 3.14 0.72 -13.05
N PRO A 129 3.77 1.20 -14.13
CA PRO A 129 5.17 1.65 -14.09
C PRO A 129 5.40 2.92 -13.25
N PHE A 130 4.34 3.68 -12.95
CA PHE A 130 4.43 5.05 -12.45
C PHE A 130 4.00 5.23 -10.99
N ILE A 131 3.20 4.28 -10.47
CA ILE A 131 2.68 4.32 -9.10
C ILE A 131 3.55 3.42 -8.20
N PRO A 132 3.84 3.80 -6.94
CA PRO A 132 4.56 2.93 -6.03
C PRO A 132 3.71 1.71 -5.65
N LYS A 133 4.36 0.68 -5.10
CA LYS A 133 3.74 -0.61 -4.78
C LYS A 133 3.55 -0.76 -3.28
N GLY A 134 2.49 -1.46 -2.87
CA GLY A 134 2.42 -1.95 -1.50
C GLY A 134 3.51 -2.98 -1.27
N LEU A 135 4.10 -2.99 -0.08
CA LEU A 135 5.11 -3.96 0.32
C LEU A 135 4.57 -4.82 1.46
N VAL A 136 4.66 -6.14 1.32
CA VAL A 136 4.39 -7.06 2.43
C VAL A 136 5.50 -6.91 3.46
N VAL A 137 5.15 -6.69 4.73
CA VAL A 137 6.10 -6.54 5.83
C VAL A 137 5.90 -7.66 6.85
N ASP A 138 6.97 -7.98 7.58
CA ASP A 138 6.86 -8.68 8.85
C ASP A 138 6.52 -7.67 9.94
N ALA A 139 5.45 -7.94 10.69
CA ALA A 139 5.02 -7.08 11.79
C ALA A 139 5.62 -7.49 13.15
N ASN A 140 6.36 -8.60 13.20
CA ASN A 140 6.98 -9.10 14.43
C ASN A 140 8.30 -8.36 14.68
N TYR A 141 8.23 -7.26 15.43
CA TYR A 141 9.40 -6.55 15.93
C TYR A 141 9.58 -6.84 17.43
N ASP A 142 10.81 -7.16 17.85
CA ASP A 142 11.14 -7.35 19.28
C ASP A 142 11.36 -5.98 19.92
N TRP A 143 10.45 -5.61 20.83
CA TRP A 143 10.50 -4.33 21.54
C TRP A 143 11.37 -4.37 22.80
N GLU A 144 12.02 -5.49 23.11
CA GLU A 144 12.94 -5.63 24.26
C GLU A 144 12.31 -5.21 25.61
N GLY A 145 10.99 -5.36 25.73
CA GLY A 145 10.24 -5.00 26.94
C GLY A 145 10.00 -3.50 27.14
N VAL A 146 10.21 -2.66 26.12
CA VAL A 146 9.88 -1.23 26.18
C VAL A 146 8.38 -1.03 26.42
N GLU A 147 8.03 -0.26 27.46
CA GLU A 147 6.67 0.13 27.81
C GLU A 147 6.46 1.64 27.64
N ALA A 148 5.19 2.06 27.46
CA ALA A 148 4.86 3.48 27.32
C ALA A 148 5.13 4.24 28.65
N PRO A 149 5.82 5.40 28.63
CA PRO A 149 6.14 6.13 29.86
C PRO A 149 4.94 6.69 30.66
N HIS A 150 3.76 6.77 30.05
CA HIS A 150 2.51 7.26 30.68
C HIS A 150 2.64 8.56 31.49
N VAL A 151 3.41 9.54 30.98
CA VAL A 151 3.63 10.84 31.64
C VAL A 151 2.28 11.56 31.85
N PRO A 152 1.91 11.93 33.10
CA PRO A 152 0.68 12.66 33.37
C PRO A 152 0.63 13.98 32.60
N TYR A 153 -0.53 14.32 32.04
CA TYR A 153 -0.65 15.47 31.14
C TYR A 153 -0.19 16.80 31.76
N HIS A 154 -0.41 16.99 33.06
CA HIS A 154 0.02 18.19 33.80
C HIS A 154 1.54 18.27 34.04
N GLN A 155 2.28 17.18 33.76
CA GLN A 155 3.74 17.11 33.80
C GLN A 155 4.35 17.12 32.38
N SER A 156 3.52 17.02 31.34
CA SER A 156 3.97 16.95 29.95
C SER A 156 4.48 18.31 29.45
N ILE A 157 5.64 18.30 28.78
CA ILE A 157 6.14 19.39 27.94
C ILE A 157 6.26 18.84 26.53
N ILE A 158 5.49 19.39 25.58
CA ILE A 158 5.47 18.93 24.19
C ILE A 158 6.57 19.65 23.41
N TYR A 159 7.39 18.88 22.69
CA TYR A 159 8.38 19.39 21.75
C TYR A 159 7.98 18.98 20.32
N GLU A 160 7.45 19.93 19.56
CA GLU A 160 7.14 19.71 18.15
C GLU A 160 8.41 19.82 17.30
N ALA A 161 8.68 18.80 16.48
CA ALA A 161 9.85 18.77 15.61
C ALA A 161 9.55 18.07 14.28
N HIS A 162 10.19 18.55 13.22
CA HIS A 162 10.17 17.90 11.91
C HIS A 162 11.26 16.84 11.85
N VAL A 163 10.91 15.57 11.53
CA VAL A 163 11.86 14.44 11.48
C VAL A 163 13.15 14.78 10.74
N LYS A 164 13.03 15.22 9.48
CA LYS A 164 14.17 15.67 8.68
C LYS A 164 14.89 16.89 9.27
N GLY A 165 14.16 17.98 9.49
CA GLY A 165 14.73 19.27 9.90
C GLY A 165 15.47 19.24 11.24
N LEU A 166 15.06 18.36 12.16
CA LEU A 166 15.63 18.27 13.51
C LEU A 166 17.13 17.91 13.48
N THR A 167 17.54 17.04 12.56
CA THR A 167 18.91 16.48 12.55
C THR A 167 19.64 16.59 11.21
N ALA A 168 19.00 17.13 10.16
CA ALA A 168 19.58 17.22 8.82
C ALA A 168 20.96 17.91 8.76
N THR A 169 21.19 18.92 9.59
CA THR A 169 22.45 19.69 9.63
C THR A 169 23.30 19.39 10.87
N ASN A 170 22.94 18.38 11.67
CA ASN A 170 23.66 18.06 12.89
C ASN A 170 25.04 17.43 12.59
N PRO A 171 26.17 18.14 12.82
CA PRO A 171 27.49 17.65 12.47
C PRO A 171 27.96 16.48 13.34
N ALA A 172 27.31 16.25 14.50
CA ALA A 172 27.67 15.16 15.41
C ALA A 172 27.17 13.78 14.92
N LEU A 173 26.24 13.74 13.97
CA LEU A 173 25.72 12.50 13.40
C LEU A 173 26.47 12.13 12.11
N PRO A 174 26.69 10.82 11.85
CA PRO A 174 27.02 10.32 10.52
C PRO A 174 26.01 10.82 9.48
N GLU A 175 26.49 11.16 8.28
CA GLU A 175 25.67 11.78 7.25
C GLU A 175 24.44 10.94 6.87
N GLU A 176 24.60 9.61 6.83
CA GLU A 176 23.54 8.65 6.50
C GLU A 176 22.36 8.62 7.49
N PHE A 177 22.55 9.08 8.72
CA PHE A 177 21.47 9.15 9.72
C PHE A 177 20.82 10.53 9.83
N ARG A 178 21.42 11.58 9.26
CA ARG A 178 20.90 12.94 9.37
C ARG A 178 19.54 13.08 8.69
N GLY A 179 18.58 13.60 9.43
CA GLY A 179 17.22 13.81 8.96
C GLY A 179 16.40 12.53 8.75
N THR A 180 16.80 11.43 9.38
CA THR A 180 16.09 10.13 9.37
C THR A 180 15.51 9.81 10.75
N TYR A 181 14.64 8.80 10.85
CA TYR A 181 14.15 8.31 12.14
C TYR A 181 15.29 7.83 13.05
N ALA A 182 16.29 7.15 12.50
CA ALA A 182 17.45 6.67 13.25
C ALA A 182 18.33 7.81 13.78
N GLY A 183 18.36 8.96 13.11
CA GLY A 183 19.12 10.12 13.60
C GLY A 183 18.45 10.87 14.75
N ILE A 184 17.16 10.62 15.01
CA ILE A 184 16.40 11.25 16.10
C ILE A 184 16.55 10.49 17.42
N ALA A 185 16.65 9.16 17.33
CA ALA A 185 16.83 8.26 18.47
C ALA A 185 18.31 8.17 18.87
#